data_AF-A0A6M4MHE8-F1
#
_entry.id   AF-A0A6M4MHE8-F1
#
_cell.length_a   1.000
_cell.length_b   1.000
_cell.length_c   1.000
_cell.angle_alpha   90.00
_cell.angle_beta   90.00
_cell.angle_gamma   90.00
#
_symmetry.space_group_name_H-M   'P 1'
#
loop_
_entity.id
_entity.type
_entity.pdbx_description
1 polymer ?
#
loop_
_entity_poly.entity_id
_entity_poly.type
_entity_poly.pdbx_seq_one_letter_code
_entity_poly.pdbx_strand_id
1 'polypeptide(L)'
;MTAMEKAIAQRDRLNERLRYTLLASAIVLGMMAFYTWLHFDDLYAMKLSVYPTLSAIGSLPNIFGLLALGLINGVISHRLGIARQNVALQAFLIITTPQVQTVIDEKPEMVEAFMEAADLPESYSIASLTKMNMRHFMTFARPINKVINLWQEEWVSLSYVVLSLQTSKD
;
A
#
# COMPACT_ATOMS: atom_id res chain seq x y z
N MET A 1 -0.98 6.24 -21.83
CA MET A 1 -0.91 5.77 -20.43
C MET A 1 -0.39 6.88 -19.55
N THR A 2 -1.24 7.40 -18.66
CA THR A 2 -0.98 8.62 -17.87
C THR A 2 -0.07 8.32 -16.66
N ALA A 3 0.45 9.36 -16.00
CA ALA A 3 1.27 9.18 -14.79
C ALA A 3 0.47 8.52 -13.65
N MET A 4 -0.82 8.88 -13.51
CA MET A 4 -1.74 8.30 -12.53
C MET A 4 -1.96 6.80 -12.78
N GLU A 5 -2.24 6.43 -14.03
CA GLU A 5 -2.46 5.03 -14.42
C GLU A 5 -1.21 4.17 -14.18
N LYS A 6 -0.02 4.70 -14.47
CA LYS A 6 1.26 4.04 -14.15
C LYS A 6 1.44 3.85 -12.64
N ALA A 7 1.08 4.86 -11.84
CA ALA A 7 1.19 4.79 -10.38
C ALA A 7 0.22 3.75 -9.79
N ILE A 8 -1.03 3.71 -10.26
CA ILE A 8 -2.03 2.71 -9.87
C ILE A 8 -1.54 1.30 -10.23
N ALA A 9 -1.11 1.09 -11.48
CA ALA A 9 -0.61 -0.21 -11.94
C ALA A 9 0.60 -0.69 -11.11
N GLN A 10 1.51 0.21 -10.75
CA GLN A 10 2.65 -0.13 -9.89
C GLN A 10 2.22 -0.55 -8.49
N ARG A 11 1.28 0.20 -7.88
CA ARG A 11 0.72 -0.13 -6.57
C ARG A 11 0.01 -1.48 -6.61
N ASP A 12 -0.79 -1.76 -7.63
CA ASP A 12 -1.56 -2.99 -7.72
C ASP A 12 -0.67 -4.22 -7.89
N ARG A 13 0.36 -4.12 -8.75
CA ARG A 13 1.40 -5.16 -8.86
C ARG A 13 2.10 -5.43 -7.53
N LEU A 14 2.40 -4.40 -6.75
CA LEU A 14 3.03 -4.58 -5.42
C LEU A 14 2.06 -5.16 -4.40
N ASN A 15 0.78 -4.79 -4.46
CA ASN A 15 -0.26 -5.33 -3.59
C ASN A 15 -0.50 -6.82 -3.88
N GLU A 16 -0.51 -7.20 -5.16
CA GLU A 16 -0.60 -8.59 -5.60
C GLU A 16 0.63 -9.39 -5.13
N ARG A 17 1.85 -8.86 -5.31
CA ARG A 17 3.07 -9.48 -4.79
C ARG A 17 3.00 -9.68 -3.28
N LEU A 18 2.55 -8.68 -2.52
CA LEU A 18 2.39 -8.79 -1.07
C LEU A 18 1.41 -9.91 -0.69
N ARG A 19 0.30 -10.05 -1.41
CA ARG A 19 -0.66 -11.14 -1.18
C ARG A 19 -0.01 -12.51 -1.40
N TYR A 20 0.71 -12.69 -2.50
CA TYR A 20 1.41 -13.95 -2.76
C TYR A 20 2.51 -14.24 -1.74
N THR A 21 3.29 -13.24 -1.32
CA THR A 21 4.33 -13.47 -0.30
C THR A 21 3.74 -13.78 1.07
N LEU A 22 2.63 -13.15 1.45
CA LEU A 22 1.92 -13.48 2.69
C LEU A 22 1.35 -14.90 2.64
N LEU A 23 0.74 -15.29 1.52
CA LEU A 23 0.22 -16.65 1.32
C LEU A 23 1.35 -17.69 1.40
N ALA A 24 2.46 -17.46 0.68
CA ALA A 24 3.62 -18.33 0.73
C ALA A 24 4.21 -18.41 2.15
N SER A 25 4.29 -17.28 2.86
CA SER A 25 4.74 -17.24 4.26
C SER A 25 3.84 -18.07 5.17
N ALA A 26 2.51 -17.97 5.00
CA ALA A 26 1.55 -18.75 5.76
C ALA A 26 1.69 -20.26 5.49
N ILE A 27 1.92 -20.66 4.23
CA ILE A 27 2.17 -22.05 3.87
C ILE A 27 3.44 -22.58 4.53
N VAL A 28 4.55 -21.82 4.47
CA VAL A 28 5.82 -22.21 5.11
C VAL A 28 5.66 -22.35 6.61
N LEU A 29 4.99 -21.39 7.27
CA LEU A 29 4.70 -21.48 8.70
C LEU A 29 3.82 -22.69 9.05
N GLY A 30 2.82 -22.98 8.22
CA GLY A 30 1.98 -24.17 8.36
C GLY A 30 2.79 -25.47 8.24
N MET A 31 3.69 -25.56 7.26
CA MET A 31 4.59 -26.71 7.10
C MET A 31 5.52 -26.88 8.30
N MET A 32 6.11 -25.79 8.82
CA MET A 32 6.97 -25.83 10.01
C MET A 32 6.22 -26.30 11.25
N ALA A 33 4.98 -25.81 11.44
CA ALA A 33 4.12 -26.24 12.54
C ALA A 33 3.74 -27.71 12.41
N PHE A 34 3.35 -28.15 11.20
CA PHE A 34 2.99 -29.54 10.93
C PHE A 34 4.18 -30.50 11.14
N TYR A 35 5.37 -30.14 10.67
CA TYR A 35 6.59 -30.91 10.91
C TYR A 35 6.91 -31.03 12.40
N THR A 36 6.81 -29.92 13.14
CA THR A 36 7.03 -29.90 14.60
C THR A 36 6.01 -30.78 15.33
N TRP A 37 4.77 -30.83 14.84
CA TRP A 37 3.73 -31.69 15.40
C TRP A 37 3.99 -33.18 15.14
N LEU A 38 4.37 -33.56 13.91
CA LEU A 38 4.67 -34.95 13.55
C LEU A 38 5.88 -35.53 14.27
N HIS A 39 6.87 -34.70 14.60
CA HIS A 39 8.11 -35.12 15.24
C HIS A 39 8.22 -34.60 16.67
N PHE A 40 7.07 -34.36 17.30
CA PHE A 40 7.02 -33.83 18.65
C PHE A 40 7.75 -34.76 19.62
N ASP A 41 7.50 -36.07 19.58
CA ASP A 41 8.18 -36.99 20.49
C ASP A 41 9.69 -37.06 20.24
N ASP A 42 10.15 -37.10 18.98
CA ASP A 42 11.60 -37.13 18.67
C ASP A 42 12.32 -35.82 19.03
N LEU A 43 11.64 -34.67 18.86
CA LEU A 43 12.19 -33.35 19.20
C LEU A 43 12.16 -33.07 20.71
N TYR A 44 11.29 -33.74 21.48
CA TYR A 44 11.07 -33.48 22.91
C TYR A 44 11.50 -34.64 23.84
N ALA A 45 11.66 -35.87 23.35
CA ALA A 45 12.15 -37.02 24.13
C ALA A 45 13.62 -36.85 24.57
N MET A 46 14.42 -36.08 23.83
CA MET A 46 15.79 -35.72 24.24
C MET A 46 15.85 -34.75 25.45
N LYS A 47 14.72 -34.24 25.96
CA LYS A 47 14.68 -33.16 26.98
C LYS A 47 14.24 -33.56 28.39
N LEU A 48 14.07 -34.86 28.67
CA LEU A 48 13.83 -35.33 30.05
C LEU A 48 15.10 -35.33 30.92
N SER A 49 16.30 -35.06 30.37
CA SER A 49 17.54 -34.98 31.15
C SER A 49 18.24 -33.61 31.02
N VAL A 50 18.09 -32.79 32.07
CA VAL A 50 19.13 -31.93 32.69
C VAL A 50 19.38 -30.50 32.16
N TYR A 51 18.88 -30.02 31.01
CA TYR A 51 19.02 -28.58 30.67
C TYR A 51 17.75 -27.95 30.05
N PRO A 52 17.31 -26.77 30.52
CA PRO A 52 16.34 -25.95 29.79
C PRO A 52 17.18 -25.08 28.83
N THR A 53 16.79 -24.60 27.65
CA THR A 53 15.60 -23.85 27.24
C THR A 53 15.86 -23.37 25.80
N LEU A 54 15.41 -24.08 24.78
CA LEU A 54 14.98 -23.45 23.52
C LEU A 54 13.76 -24.24 23.08
N SER A 55 12.57 -23.61 23.09
CA SER A 55 11.35 -24.23 22.56
C SER A 55 11.62 -24.67 21.12
N ALA A 56 10.97 -25.73 20.61
CA ALA A 56 11.16 -26.15 19.21
C ALA A 56 10.88 -25.00 18.20
N ILE A 57 10.05 -24.03 18.62
CA ILE A 57 9.79 -22.77 17.93
C ILE A 57 11.05 -21.87 17.86
N GLY A 58 11.90 -21.88 18.88
CA GLY A 58 13.15 -21.13 18.97
C GLY A 58 14.39 -21.86 18.43
N SER A 59 14.24 -22.92 17.63
CA SER A 59 15.40 -23.51 16.94
C SER A 59 15.99 -22.50 15.95
N LEU A 60 17.32 -22.50 15.77
CA LEU A 60 18.03 -21.56 14.87
C LEU A 60 17.44 -21.54 13.44
N PRO A 61 17.07 -22.67 12.80
CA PRO A 61 16.43 -22.65 11.50
C PRO A 61 15.04 -21.99 11.51
N ASN A 62 14.26 -22.18 12.58
CA ASN A 62 12.92 -21.60 12.70
C ASN A 62 12.99 -20.09 12.92
N ILE A 63 13.92 -19.62 13.77
CA ILE A 63 14.17 -18.18 13.98
C ILE A 63 14.67 -17.54 12.68
N PHE A 64 15.59 -18.18 11.96
CA PHE A 64 16.09 -17.68 10.69
C PHE A 64 14.99 -17.59 9.63
N GLY A 65 14.15 -18.64 9.53
CA GLY A 65 12.98 -18.65 8.65
C GLY A 65 12.00 -17.52 8.98
N LEU A 66 11.66 -17.32 10.25
CA LEU A 66 10.80 -16.24 10.71
C LEU A 66 11.37 -14.85 10.38
N LEU A 67 12.67 -14.64 10.61
CA LEU A 67 13.35 -13.39 10.28
C LEU A 67 13.36 -13.13 8.78
N ALA A 68 13.67 -14.13 7.96
CA ALA A 68 13.67 -14.00 6.51
C ALA A 68 12.26 -13.67 5.96
N LEU A 69 11.23 -14.37 6.44
CA LEU A 69 9.84 -14.08 6.08
C LEU A 69 9.43 -12.67 6.53
N GLY A 70 9.82 -12.26 7.74
CA GLY A 70 9.58 -10.92 8.27
C GLY A 70 10.22 -9.84 7.40
N LEU A 71 11.49 -10.02 7.01
CA LEU A 71 12.22 -9.08 6.16
C LEU A 71 11.61 -8.98 4.75
N ILE A 72 11.28 -10.11 4.12
CA ILE A 72 10.68 -10.12 2.77
C ILE A 72 9.34 -9.38 2.77
N ASN A 73 8.46 -9.72 3.72
CA ASN A 73 7.15 -9.06 3.84
C ASN A 73 7.30 -7.59 4.23
N GLY A 74 8.29 -7.24 5.06
CA GLY A 74 8.62 -5.87 5.44
C GLY A 74 9.07 -5.02 4.25
N VAL A 75 9.97 -5.54 3.41
CA VAL A 75 10.47 -4.84 2.21
C VAL A 75 9.34 -4.59 1.22
N ILE A 76 8.48 -5.58 0.96
CA ILE A 76 7.36 -5.42 0.03
C ILE A 76 6.34 -4.43 0.60
N SER A 77 6.04 -4.53 1.90
CA SER A 77 5.13 -3.59 2.58
C SER A 77 5.66 -2.16 2.51
N HIS A 78 6.96 -1.95 2.70
CA HIS A 78 7.59 -0.64 2.56
C HIS A 78 7.46 -0.09 1.14
N ARG A 79 7.79 -0.90 0.12
CA ARG A 79 7.63 -0.51 -1.29
C ARG A 79 6.19 -0.19 -1.65
N LEU A 80 5.23 -0.95 -1.12
CA LEU A 80 3.80 -0.67 -1.28
C LEU A 80 3.41 0.67 -0.63
N GLY A 81 3.99 1.01 0.52
CA GLY A 81 3.84 2.33 1.15
C GLY A 81 4.26 3.46 0.21
N ILE A 82 5.45 3.36 -0.39
CA ILE A 82 5.96 4.34 -1.36
C ILE A 82 5.04 4.42 -2.59
N ALA A 83 4.59 3.29 -3.13
CA ALA A 83 3.70 3.28 -4.28
C ALA A 83 2.35 3.96 -3.98
N ARG A 84 1.80 3.77 -2.77
CA ARG A 84 0.58 4.47 -2.33
C ARG A 84 0.82 5.98 -2.22
N GLN A 85 1.97 6.39 -1.69
CA GLN A 85 2.35 7.81 -1.62
C GLN A 85 2.41 8.43 -3.02
N ASN A 86 3.00 7.74 -4.00
CA ASN A 86 3.04 8.20 -5.38
C ASN A 86 1.63 8.37 -5.98
N VAL A 87 0.71 7.43 -5.74
CA VAL A 87 -0.68 7.55 -6.20
C VAL A 87 -1.38 8.76 -5.56
N ALA A 88 -1.21 8.97 -4.25
CA ALA A 88 -1.79 10.11 -3.55
C ALA A 88 -1.23 11.46 -4.07
N LEU A 89 0.06 11.51 -4.37
CA LEU A 89 0.69 12.68 -4.99
C LEU A 89 0.16 12.96 -6.39
N GLN A 90 0.00 11.93 -7.23
CA GLN A 90 -0.57 12.11 -8.57
C GLN A 90 -2.02 12.60 -8.51
N ALA A 91 -2.83 12.06 -7.60
CA ALA A 91 -4.18 12.56 -7.37
C ALA A 91 -4.15 14.04 -6.94
N PHE A 92 -3.33 14.40 -5.95
CA PHE A 92 -3.16 15.80 -5.54
C PHE A 92 -2.80 16.73 -6.71
N LEU A 93 -1.85 16.33 -7.57
CA LEU A 93 -1.45 17.11 -8.74
C LEU A 93 -2.60 17.29 -9.75
N ILE A 94 -3.43 16.27 -9.95
CA ILE A 94 -4.59 16.35 -10.84
C ILE A 94 -5.61 17.36 -10.32
N ILE A 95 -5.98 17.29 -9.03
CA ILE A 95 -7.02 18.16 -8.45
C ILE A 95 -6.56 19.62 -8.38
N THR A 96 -5.27 19.84 -8.20
CA THR A 96 -4.68 21.19 -8.15
C THR A 96 -4.43 21.79 -9.53
N THR A 97 -4.65 21.03 -10.61
CA THR A 97 -4.48 21.53 -11.97
C THR A 97 -5.65 22.43 -12.36
N PRO A 98 -5.45 23.75 -12.60
CA PRO A 98 -6.55 24.70 -12.82
C PRO A 98 -7.46 24.35 -13.99
N GLN A 99 -6.91 23.67 -15.01
CA GLN A 99 -7.62 23.32 -16.23
C GLN A 99 -8.58 22.14 -16.06
N VAL A 100 -8.49 21.41 -14.96
CA VAL A 100 -9.37 20.26 -14.64
C VAL A 100 -10.52 20.71 -13.71
N GLN A 101 -10.45 21.93 -13.18
CA GLN A 101 -11.39 22.44 -12.18
C GLN A 101 -12.85 22.34 -12.64
N THR A 102 -13.14 22.67 -13.89
CA THR A 102 -14.51 22.60 -14.43
C THR A 102 -15.06 21.18 -14.47
N VAL A 103 -14.21 20.17 -14.69
CA VAL A 103 -14.60 18.75 -14.70
C VAL A 103 -14.71 18.20 -13.27
N ILE A 104 -13.89 18.74 -12.37
CA ILE A 104 -13.90 18.43 -10.94
C ILE A 104 -15.18 18.96 -10.29
N ASP A 105 -15.63 20.15 -10.67
CA ASP A 105 -16.85 20.77 -10.16
C ASP A 105 -18.12 19.96 -10.51
N GLU A 106 -18.08 19.15 -11.57
CA GLU A 106 -19.15 18.19 -11.94
C GLU A 106 -19.15 16.93 -11.05
N LYS A 107 -18.10 16.70 -10.24
CA LYS A 107 -17.93 15.52 -9.39
C LYS A 107 -17.59 15.87 -7.93
N PRO A 108 -18.48 16.59 -7.22
CA PRO A 108 -18.20 17.08 -5.87
C PRO A 108 -17.96 15.93 -4.88
N GLU A 109 -18.68 14.82 -5.00
CA GLU A 109 -18.57 13.66 -4.09
C GLU A 109 -17.16 13.02 -4.10
N MET A 110 -16.53 12.95 -5.27
CA MET A 110 -15.17 12.40 -5.41
C MET A 110 -14.14 13.30 -4.72
N VAL A 111 -14.33 14.63 -4.85
CA VAL A 111 -13.45 15.62 -4.23
C VAL A 111 -13.64 15.62 -2.73
N GLU A 112 -14.87 15.68 -2.26
CA GLU A 112 -15.21 15.65 -0.84
C GLU A 112 -14.62 14.42 -0.17
N ALA A 113 -14.82 13.24 -0.75
CA ALA A 113 -14.22 12.01 -0.26
C ALA A 113 -12.68 12.06 -0.25
N PHE A 114 -12.05 12.69 -1.25
CA PHE A 114 -10.59 12.87 -1.26
C PHE A 114 -10.12 13.80 -0.14
N MET A 115 -10.84 14.91 0.09
CA MET A 115 -10.53 15.90 1.11
C MET A 115 -10.70 15.29 2.51
N GLU A 116 -11.80 14.57 2.74
CA GLU A 116 -12.07 13.82 3.97
C GLU A 116 -10.98 12.77 4.21
N ALA A 117 -10.61 11.99 3.18
CA ALA A 117 -9.54 11.01 3.29
C ALA A 117 -8.16 11.62 3.54
N ALA A 118 -7.97 12.89 3.19
CA ALA A 118 -6.79 13.68 3.50
C ALA A 118 -6.89 14.39 4.85
N ASP A 119 -7.93 14.16 5.66
CA ASP A 119 -8.15 14.81 6.96
C ASP A 119 -8.19 16.34 6.85
N LEU A 120 -8.90 16.82 5.81
CA LEU A 120 -9.10 18.24 5.57
C LEU A 120 -10.52 18.67 5.97
N PRO A 121 -10.70 19.88 6.53
CA PRO A 121 -12.03 20.40 6.85
C PRO A 121 -12.92 20.50 5.60
N GLU A 122 -14.24 20.32 5.77
CA GLU A 122 -15.21 20.49 4.67
C GLU A 122 -15.19 21.92 4.07
N SER A 123 -14.79 22.92 4.85
CA SER A 123 -14.64 24.31 4.39
C SER A 123 -13.37 24.56 3.58
N TYR A 124 -12.52 23.54 3.40
CA TYR A 124 -11.22 23.69 2.75
C TYR A 124 -11.38 23.70 1.22
N SER A 125 -10.98 24.82 0.59
CA SER A 125 -11.09 24.96 -0.87
C SER A 125 -9.92 24.29 -1.61
N ILE A 126 -10.15 23.91 -2.88
CA ILE A 126 -9.08 23.43 -3.77
C ILE A 126 -7.98 24.50 -3.95
N ALA A 127 -8.34 25.79 -3.96
CA ALA A 127 -7.38 26.88 -4.00
C ALA A 127 -6.45 26.88 -2.78
N SER A 128 -6.96 26.54 -1.59
CA SER A 128 -6.15 26.36 -0.38
C SER A 128 -5.26 25.10 -0.46
N LEU A 129 -5.71 24.07 -1.18
CA LEU A 129 -4.96 22.83 -1.40
C LEU A 129 -3.63 23.06 -2.13
N THR A 130 -3.63 23.96 -3.13
CA THR A 130 -2.43 24.29 -3.91
C THR A 130 -1.27 24.84 -3.06
N LYS A 131 -1.60 25.43 -1.90
CA LYS A 131 -0.64 25.99 -0.95
C LYS A 131 -0.20 24.98 0.12
N MET A 132 -0.81 23.80 0.13
CA MET A 132 -0.57 22.79 1.15
C MET A 132 0.71 22.00 0.87
N ASN A 133 1.38 21.56 1.94
CA ASN A 133 2.57 20.73 1.81
C ASN A 133 2.20 19.33 1.27
N MET A 134 2.84 18.92 0.17
CA MET A 134 2.71 17.58 -0.42
C MET A 134 2.97 16.43 0.59
N ARG A 135 3.78 16.68 1.62
CA ARG A 135 4.06 15.72 2.69
C ARG A 135 2.82 15.32 3.48
N HIS A 136 1.83 16.20 3.57
CA HIS A 136 0.53 15.88 4.18
C HIS A 136 -0.14 14.70 3.46
N PHE A 137 -0.29 14.81 2.14
CA PHE A 137 -0.91 13.76 1.31
C PHE A 137 -0.13 12.45 1.32
N MET A 138 1.20 12.50 1.45
CA MET A 138 2.00 11.28 1.64
C MET A 138 1.72 10.57 2.97
N THR A 139 1.38 11.33 4.02
CA THR A 139 1.04 10.79 5.35
C THR A 139 -0.32 10.11 5.31
N PHE A 140 -1.30 10.75 4.64
CA PHE A 140 -2.64 10.22 4.43
C PHE A 140 -2.78 9.34 3.18
N ALA A 141 -1.67 8.83 2.65
CA ALA A 141 -1.68 8.07 1.40
C ALA A 141 -2.58 6.83 1.46
N ARG A 142 -2.67 6.16 2.62
CA ARG A 142 -3.49 4.95 2.78
C ARG A 142 -5.01 5.23 2.68
N PRO A 143 -5.62 6.15 3.46
CA PRO A 143 -7.02 6.51 3.27
C PRO A 143 -7.30 7.09 1.89
N ILE A 144 -6.44 7.98 1.38
CA ILE A 144 -6.56 8.55 0.02
C ILE A 144 -6.62 7.44 -1.05
N ASN A 145 -5.77 6.40 -0.94
CA ASN A 145 -5.79 5.29 -1.89
C ASN A 145 -7.08 4.46 -1.84
N LYS A 146 -7.79 4.41 -0.70
CA LYS A 146 -9.10 3.74 -0.65
C LYS A 146 -10.12 4.49 -1.48
N VAL A 147 -10.14 5.82 -1.36
CA VAL A 147 -11.02 6.68 -2.16
C VAL A 147 -10.67 6.61 -3.63
N ILE A 148 -9.38 6.65 -3.97
CA ILE A 148 -8.93 6.51 -5.36
C ILE A 148 -9.35 5.18 -5.98
N ASN A 149 -9.42 4.10 -5.19
CA ASN A 149 -9.92 2.81 -5.68
C ASN A 149 -11.41 2.79 -5.91
N LEU A 150 -12.18 3.54 -5.12
CA LEU A 150 -13.63 3.65 -5.27
C LEU A 150 -13.97 4.39 -6.57
N TRP A 151 -13.20 5.44 -6.87
CA TRP A 151 -13.41 6.34 -8.01
C TRP A 151 -12.32 6.21 -9.08
N GLN A 152 -11.82 4.99 -9.30
CA GLN A 152 -10.59 4.77 -10.06
C GLN A 152 -10.72 5.22 -11.52
N GLU A 153 -11.86 4.95 -12.14
CA GLU A 153 -12.14 5.30 -13.54
C GLU A 153 -12.16 6.83 -13.70
N GLU A 154 -12.72 7.54 -12.73
CA GLU A 154 -12.79 8.99 -12.69
C GLU A 154 -11.39 9.60 -12.56
N TRP A 155 -10.58 9.13 -11.62
CA TRP A 155 -9.19 9.57 -11.47
C TRP A 155 -8.37 9.35 -12.74
N VAL A 156 -8.57 8.21 -13.40
CA VAL A 156 -7.91 7.89 -14.67
C VAL A 156 -8.42 8.83 -15.77
N SER A 157 -9.72 9.07 -15.88
CA SER A 157 -10.30 9.98 -16.87
C SER A 157 -9.76 11.42 -16.73
N LEU A 158 -9.69 11.94 -15.51
CA LEU A 158 -9.14 13.27 -15.22
C LEU A 158 -7.65 13.34 -15.60
N SER A 159 -6.91 12.26 -15.37
CA SER A 159 -5.50 12.19 -15.76
C SER A 159 -5.28 12.25 -17.28
N TYR A 160 -6.25 11.77 -18.07
CA TYR A 160 -6.20 11.89 -19.54
C TYR A 160 -6.47 13.32 -20.01
N VAL A 161 -7.39 14.02 -19.35
CA VAL A 161 -7.64 15.45 -19.60
C VAL A 161 -6.35 16.25 -19.37
N VAL A 162 -5.68 16.05 -18.23
CA VAL A 162 -4.39 16.69 -17.94
C VAL A 162 -3.35 16.40 -19.02
N LEU A 163 -3.23 15.14 -19.46
CA LEU A 163 -2.27 14.75 -20.48
C LEU A 163 -2.56 15.42 -21.84
N SER A 164 -3.83 15.44 -22.27
CA SER A 164 -4.21 16.08 -23.53
C SER A 164 -3.92 17.59 -23.56
N LEU A 165 -4.04 18.24 -22.41
CA LEU A 165 -3.77 19.67 -22.26
C LEU A 165 -2.27 19.97 -22.32
N GLN A 166 -1.44 19.09 -21.77
CA GLN A 166 0.02 19.20 -21.87
C GLN A 166 0.49 19.04 -23.32
N THR A 167 -0.03 18.06 -24.04
CA THR A 167 0.34 17.82 -25.45
C THR A 167 -0.17 18.88 -26.42
N SER A 168 -1.16 19.70 -26.03
CA SER A 168 -1.66 20.79 -26.88
C SER A 168 -0.82 22.08 -26.80
N LYS A 169 0.10 22.16 -25.83
CA LYS A 169 0.99 23.30 -25.62
C LYS A 169 2.36 23.15 -26.27
N ASP A 170 2.68 21.95 -26.75
CA ASP A 170 3.88 21.61 -27.52
C ASP A 170 3.57 21.63 -29.04
#